data_AF-A0A7S4CLC9-F1
#
_entry.id   AF-A0A7S4CLC9-F1
#
_cell.length_a   1.000
_cell.length_b   1.000
_cell.length_c   1.000
_cell.angle_alpha   90.00
_cell.angle_beta   90.00
_cell.angle_gamma   90.00
#
_symmetry.space_group_name_H-M   'P 1'
#
loop_
_entity.id
_entity.type
_entity.pdbx_description
1 polymer ?
#
loop_
_entity_poly.entity_id
_entity_poly.type
_entity_poly.pdbx_seq_one_letter_code
_entity_poly.pdbx_strand_id
1 'polypeptide(L)'
;DGVTGTGECTCAPNYWGYGCGNPCPLLDTPSGVCNAGQCDDGVNGTGNCICPTSYRGVFCEWQCPGPVGNPCTGHGTCDDYGLCHCDSGYWGFNCSFTCPGFVAPVASGDNATVCSGNGYCDDGYMGTGICQCHAAYYGPSCEKVCPGGATSPCSGHGICNSGASGSGTCNCDYGWWGTACDTECPGGAATP
;
A
#
# COMPACT_ATOMS: atom_id res chain seq x y z
N ASP A 1 12.17 65.44 21.71
CA ASP A 1 10.94 64.95 21.07
C ASP A 1 11.00 63.45 20.91
N GLY A 2 9.98 62.77 21.45
CA GLY A 2 9.99 61.34 21.70
C GLY A 2 9.90 60.47 20.46
N VAL A 3 10.63 59.36 20.47
CA VAL A 3 10.41 58.23 19.58
C VAL A 3 9.67 57.17 20.39
N THR A 4 8.35 57.28 20.47
CA THR A 4 7.49 56.13 20.71
C THR A 4 7.33 55.41 19.38
N GLY A 5 8.30 54.56 19.05
CA GLY A 5 8.24 53.69 17.88
C GLY A 5 8.72 52.31 18.30
N THR A 6 7.80 51.37 18.46
CA THR A 6 8.12 49.94 18.54
C THR A 6 8.61 49.51 17.16
N GLY A 7 9.89 49.78 16.85
CA GLY A 7 10.50 49.40 15.58
C GLY A 7 10.63 47.89 15.53
N GLU A 8 9.61 47.21 15.00
CA GLU A 8 9.68 45.79 14.72
C GLU A 8 10.71 45.56 13.62
N CYS A 9 11.84 44.92 13.96
CA CYS A 9 12.78 44.44 12.97
C CYS A 9 12.12 43.32 12.17
N THR A 10 12.06 43.45 10.85
CA THR A 10 11.64 42.37 9.94
C THR A 10 12.81 41.96 9.06
N CYS A 11 12.91 40.68 8.74
CA CYS A 11 13.95 40.21 7.82
C CYS A 11 13.58 40.50 6.37
N ALA A 12 14.60 40.60 5.52
CA ALA A 12 14.39 40.54 4.08
C ALA A 12 13.79 39.18 3.69
N PRO A 13 13.01 39.08 2.59
CA PRO A 13 12.43 37.81 2.16
C PRO A 13 13.49 36.72 2.03
N ASN A 14 13.17 35.51 2.50
CA ASN A 14 14.06 34.35 2.53
C ASN A 14 15.28 34.46 3.45
N TYR A 15 15.22 35.33 4.47
CA TYR A 15 16.21 35.39 5.55
C TYR A 15 15.53 35.23 6.90
N TRP A 16 16.19 34.53 7.81
CA TRP A 16 15.60 34.16 9.10
C TRP A 16 16.57 34.29 10.27
N GLY A 17 15.98 34.23 11.47
CA GLY A 17 16.67 34.29 12.76
C GLY A 17 16.82 35.72 13.29
N TYR A 18 17.20 35.82 14.57
CA TYR A 18 17.18 37.09 15.33
C TYR A 18 17.93 38.25 14.65
N GLY A 19 19.01 37.95 13.93
CA GLY A 19 19.81 38.93 13.18
C GLY A 19 19.58 38.94 11.67
N CYS A 20 18.63 38.17 11.15
CA CYS A 20 18.35 38.03 9.71
C CYS A 20 19.58 37.65 8.85
N GLY A 21 20.55 36.95 9.44
CA GLY A 21 21.80 36.56 8.78
C GLY A 21 21.75 35.20 8.11
N ASN A 22 20.70 34.40 8.34
CA ASN A 22 20.61 33.05 7.81
C ASN A 22 19.74 33.05 6.55
N PRO A 23 20.27 32.68 5.37
CA PRO A 23 19.46 32.49 4.18
C PRO A 23 18.63 31.21 4.28
N CYS A 24 17.45 31.21 3.65
CA CYS A 24 16.66 30.01 3.49
C CYS A 24 17.32 29.01 2.52
N PRO A 25 16.99 27.71 2.63
CA PRO A 25 17.55 26.66 1.79
C PRO A 25 17.26 26.92 0.31
N LEU A 26 18.31 26.90 -0.51
CA LEU A 26 18.23 26.97 -1.96
C LEU A 26 18.48 25.57 -2.53
N LEU A 27 17.61 25.13 -3.43
CA LEU A 27 17.93 24.01 -4.30
C LEU A 27 18.86 24.55 -5.40
N ASP A 28 19.93 23.82 -5.77
CA ASP A 28 20.87 24.18 -6.86
C ASP A 28 20.22 24.06 -8.26
N THR A 29 18.98 24.51 -8.40
CA THR A 29 18.20 24.53 -9.64
C THR A 29 17.59 25.92 -9.83
N PRO A 30 17.07 26.25 -11.03
CA PRO A 30 16.43 27.54 -11.28
C PRO A 30 15.16 27.79 -10.44
N SER A 31 14.70 26.80 -9.67
CA SER A 31 13.38 26.77 -9.03
C SER A 31 13.24 27.60 -7.75
N GLY A 32 14.29 28.28 -7.29
CA GLY A 32 14.20 29.20 -6.15
C GLY A 32 14.06 28.51 -4.79
N VAL A 33 13.91 29.33 -3.74
CA VAL A 33 13.82 28.91 -2.32
C VAL A 33 12.62 27.97 -2.12
N CYS A 34 12.85 26.83 -1.46
CA CYS A 34 11.81 25.86 -1.11
C CYS A 34 10.98 25.25 -2.26
N ASN A 35 11.45 25.30 -3.51
CA ASN A 35 10.80 24.72 -4.71
C ASN A 35 9.28 25.00 -4.81
N ALA A 36 8.43 24.06 -4.37
CA ALA A 36 6.97 24.19 -4.39
C ALA A 36 6.36 24.79 -3.10
N GLY A 37 7.18 25.01 -2.07
CA GLY A 37 6.78 25.48 -0.75
C GLY A 37 7.24 26.90 -0.43
N GLN A 38 7.03 27.29 0.84
CA GLN A 38 7.40 28.60 1.35
C GLN A 38 8.43 28.46 2.46
N CYS A 39 9.43 29.34 2.51
CA CYS A 39 10.33 29.36 3.65
C CYS A 39 9.64 29.95 4.87
N ASP A 40 9.84 29.33 6.03
CA ASP A 40 9.56 29.92 7.34
C ASP A 40 10.63 30.97 7.68
N ASP A 41 10.48 32.17 7.13
CA ASP A 41 11.42 33.27 7.24
C ASP A 41 11.08 34.28 8.37
N GLY A 42 11.90 35.33 8.53
CA GLY A 42 11.70 36.34 9.56
C GLY A 42 12.47 36.10 10.85
N VAL A 43 12.36 37.07 11.77
CA VAL A 43 13.18 37.14 13.00
C VAL A 43 12.99 35.91 13.90
N ASN A 44 11.78 35.35 13.90
CA ASN A 44 11.41 34.14 14.63
C ASN A 44 11.23 32.90 13.74
N GLY A 45 11.50 33.01 12.43
CA GLY A 45 11.40 31.89 11.51
C GLY A 45 12.45 30.82 11.80
N THR A 46 12.18 29.59 11.37
CA THR A 46 13.09 28.44 11.54
C THR A 46 14.00 28.21 10.34
N GLY A 47 13.72 28.85 9.21
CA GLY A 47 14.41 28.61 7.94
C GLY A 47 14.03 27.30 7.25
N ASN A 48 13.08 26.54 7.80
CA ASN A 48 12.61 25.31 7.17
C ASN A 48 11.60 25.61 6.07
N CYS A 49 11.54 24.75 5.07
CA CYS A 49 10.51 24.83 4.04
C CYS A 49 9.19 24.26 4.53
N ILE A 50 8.15 25.08 4.45
CA ILE A 50 6.76 24.68 4.69
C ILE A 50 6.21 24.14 3.38
N CYS A 51 6.06 22.82 3.31
CA CYS A 51 5.59 22.14 2.11
C CYS A 51 4.07 22.12 2.00
N PRO A 52 3.50 22.30 0.78
CA PRO A 52 2.09 22.03 0.54
C PRO A 52 1.74 20.56 0.80
N THR A 53 0.45 20.26 1.02
CA THR A 53 -0.06 18.93 1.42
C THR A 53 0.49 17.74 0.60
N SER A 54 0.75 17.94 -0.69
CA SER A 54 1.24 16.91 -1.63
C SER A 54 2.75 16.97 -1.91
N TYR A 55 3.53 17.69 -1.11
CA TYR A 55 4.99 17.79 -1.24
C TYR A 55 5.69 17.44 0.07
N ARG A 56 6.92 16.93 -0.06
CA ARG A 56 7.78 16.42 1.01
C ARG A 56 9.24 16.73 0.68
N GLY A 57 10.12 16.42 1.62
CA GLY A 57 11.54 16.75 1.54
C GLY A 57 11.90 18.07 2.18
N VAL A 58 13.20 18.30 2.36
CA VAL A 58 13.73 19.50 3.02
C VAL A 58 13.48 20.76 2.17
N PHE A 59 13.38 20.60 0.85
CA PHE A 59 13.16 21.66 -0.11
C PHE A 59 11.79 21.55 -0.80
N CYS A 60 10.87 20.73 -0.30
CA CYS A 60 9.60 20.43 -0.96
C CYS A 60 9.76 19.95 -2.42
N GLU A 61 10.80 19.13 -2.65
CA GLU A 61 11.21 18.61 -3.94
C GLU A 61 10.52 17.29 -4.31
N TRP A 62 10.00 16.56 -3.31
CA TRP A 62 9.34 15.28 -3.51
C TRP A 62 7.83 15.45 -3.59
N GLN A 63 7.27 15.27 -4.78
CA GLN A 63 5.81 15.28 -4.95
C GLN A 63 5.24 13.89 -4.60
N CYS A 64 4.27 13.87 -3.68
CA CYS A 64 3.53 12.65 -3.34
C CYS A 64 2.69 12.18 -4.54
N PRO A 65 2.66 10.87 -4.84
CA PRO A 65 1.78 10.29 -5.84
C PRO A 65 0.30 10.57 -5.58
N GLY A 66 -0.47 10.80 -6.64
CA GLY A 66 -1.91 11.05 -6.58
C GLY A 66 -2.31 12.51 -6.88
N PRO A 67 -3.61 12.84 -6.76
CA PRO A 67 -4.11 14.19 -7.00
C PRO A 67 -3.58 15.20 -5.98
N VAL A 68 -3.45 16.47 -6.39
CA VAL A 68 -3.10 17.57 -5.48
C VAL A 68 -4.16 17.69 -4.38
N GLY A 69 -3.71 17.71 -3.13
CA GLY A 69 -4.59 17.72 -1.95
C GLY A 69 -5.13 16.35 -1.54
N ASN A 70 -4.86 15.28 -2.30
CA ASN A 70 -5.22 13.91 -1.97
C ASN A 70 -4.04 12.94 -2.22
N PRO A 71 -2.94 13.07 -1.46
CA PRO A 71 -1.76 12.21 -1.61
C PRO A 71 -2.12 10.74 -1.36
N CYS A 72 -1.46 9.83 -2.07
CA CYS A 72 -1.70 8.38 -2.00
C CYS A 72 -3.17 8.00 -2.22
N THR A 73 -3.89 8.82 -3.00
CA THR A 73 -5.34 8.72 -3.26
C THR A 73 -6.23 8.70 -2.01
N GLY A 74 -5.67 9.04 -0.85
CA GLY A 74 -6.37 8.97 0.44
C GLY A 74 -6.40 7.57 1.05
N HIS A 75 -5.61 6.64 0.51
CA HIS A 75 -5.51 5.24 0.94
C HIS A 75 -4.08 4.90 1.42
N GLY A 76 -3.45 5.86 2.07
CA GLY A 76 -2.10 5.71 2.61
C GLY A 76 -1.52 7.01 3.10
N THR A 77 -0.32 6.93 3.66
CA THR A 77 0.47 8.07 4.10
C THR A 77 1.65 8.31 3.16
N CYS A 78 2.05 9.57 2.97
CA CYS A 78 3.19 9.92 2.13
C CYS A 78 4.38 10.32 3.02
N ASP A 79 5.50 9.62 2.86
CA ASP A 79 6.73 9.82 3.64
C ASP A 79 7.57 11.01 3.16
N ASP A 80 8.67 11.29 3.88
CA ASP A 80 9.54 12.43 3.60
C ASP A 80 10.27 12.35 2.24
N TYR A 81 10.28 11.17 1.61
CA TYR A 81 10.87 10.92 0.29
C TYR A 81 9.81 10.91 -0.83
N GLY A 82 8.55 11.22 -0.52
CA GLY A 82 7.46 11.22 -1.48
C GLY A 82 6.94 9.82 -1.83
N LEU A 83 7.22 8.80 -1.04
CA LEU A 83 6.72 7.44 -1.24
C LEU A 83 5.44 7.22 -0.45
N CYS A 84 4.50 6.49 -1.06
CA CYS A 84 3.23 6.16 -0.42
C CYS A 84 3.34 4.86 0.39
N HIS A 85 3.01 4.92 1.68
CA HIS A 85 2.75 3.77 2.52
C HIS A 85 1.25 3.49 2.51
N CYS A 86 0.82 2.51 1.71
CA CYS A 86 -0.59 2.20 1.55
C CYS A 86 -1.22 1.61 2.81
N ASP A 87 -2.48 1.93 3.00
CA ASP A 87 -3.32 1.25 3.98
C ASP A 87 -3.52 -0.22 3.56
N SER A 88 -3.74 -1.10 4.53
CA SER A 88 -3.92 -2.53 4.26
C SER A 88 -5.03 -2.79 3.24
N GLY A 89 -4.74 -3.67 2.28
CA GLY A 89 -5.65 -3.98 1.17
C GLY A 89 -5.56 -3.02 -0.03
N TYR A 90 -4.75 -1.96 0.07
CA TYR A 90 -4.44 -1.07 -1.06
C TYR A 90 -3.00 -1.24 -1.53
N TRP A 91 -2.77 -1.09 -2.83
CA TRP A 91 -1.45 -1.31 -3.42
C TRP A 91 -1.19 -0.44 -4.66
N GLY A 92 0.07 -0.46 -5.08
CA GLY A 92 0.60 0.30 -6.20
C GLY A 92 1.17 1.67 -5.80
N PHE A 93 1.78 2.35 -6.77
CA PHE A 93 2.61 3.54 -6.54
C PHE A 93 1.90 4.70 -5.81
N ASN A 94 0.58 4.78 -5.94
CA ASN A 94 -0.27 5.80 -5.32
C ASN A 94 -1.42 5.20 -4.49
N CYS A 95 -1.36 3.90 -4.18
CA CYS A 95 -2.40 3.19 -3.42
C CYS A 95 -3.80 3.20 -4.06
N SER A 96 -3.91 3.35 -5.37
CA SER A 96 -5.21 3.40 -6.06
C SER A 96 -5.85 2.03 -6.29
N PHE A 97 -5.08 0.95 -6.18
CA PHE A 97 -5.58 -0.40 -6.44
C PHE A 97 -5.97 -1.10 -5.15
N THR A 98 -7.03 -1.89 -5.21
CA THR A 98 -7.48 -2.72 -4.08
C THR A 98 -7.15 -4.19 -4.33
N CYS A 99 -6.89 -4.92 -3.25
CA CYS A 99 -6.76 -6.36 -3.31
C CYS A 99 -8.06 -7.06 -3.74
N PRO A 100 -7.99 -8.23 -4.39
CA PRO A 100 -9.16 -9.03 -4.71
C PRO A 100 -9.98 -9.38 -3.46
N GLY A 101 -11.30 -9.33 -3.55
CA GLY A 101 -12.21 -9.60 -2.43
C GLY A 101 -12.35 -8.45 -1.41
N PHE A 102 -11.54 -7.40 -1.51
CA PHE A 102 -11.61 -6.25 -0.61
C PHE A 102 -12.99 -5.53 -0.72
N VAL A 103 -13.64 -5.33 0.43
CA VAL A 103 -14.88 -4.56 0.52
C VAL A 103 -14.69 -3.45 1.56
N ALA A 104 -14.77 -2.20 1.10
CA ALA A 104 -14.73 -1.03 1.98
C ALA A 104 -16.13 -0.73 2.58
N PRO A 105 -16.20 -0.15 3.80
CA PRO A 105 -15.10 0.16 4.71
C PRO A 105 -14.66 -1.09 5.49
N VAL A 106 -13.35 -1.30 5.58
CA VAL A 106 -12.80 -2.30 6.48
C VAL A 106 -12.77 -1.70 7.87
N ALA A 107 -13.51 -2.29 8.81
CA ALA A 107 -13.32 -1.96 10.22
C ALA A 107 -11.86 -2.25 10.55
N SER A 108 -11.13 -1.21 10.96
CA SER A 108 -9.69 -1.20 11.21
C SER A 108 -9.12 -2.54 11.68
N GLY A 109 -8.28 -3.17 10.85
CA GLY A 109 -7.45 -4.32 11.22
C GLY A 109 -7.95 -5.68 10.74
N ASP A 110 -9.22 -5.83 10.34
CA ASP A 110 -9.74 -7.11 9.89
C ASP A 110 -9.72 -7.22 8.37
N ASN A 111 -8.65 -7.79 7.84
CA ASN A 111 -8.48 -8.19 6.44
C ASN A 111 -9.46 -9.31 6.00
N ALA A 112 -10.61 -9.45 6.68
CA ALA A 112 -11.51 -10.60 6.62
C ALA A 112 -12.14 -10.83 5.24
N THR A 113 -12.16 -9.81 4.38
CA THR A 113 -12.69 -9.91 3.01
C THR A 113 -11.59 -9.99 1.96
N VAL A 114 -10.36 -9.58 2.26
CA VAL A 114 -9.23 -9.67 1.33
C VAL A 114 -8.93 -11.12 1.02
N CYS A 115 -8.76 -11.41 -0.27
CA CYS A 115 -8.62 -12.77 -0.77
C CYS A 115 -9.74 -13.69 -0.23
N SER A 116 -10.97 -13.15 -0.17
CA SER A 116 -12.17 -13.81 0.34
C SER A 116 -12.04 -14.35 1.77
N GLY A 117 -11.11 -13.81 2.56
CA GLY A 117 -10.76 -14.32 3.89
C GLY A 117 -9.96 -15.62 3.88
N ASN A 118 -9.56 -16.12 2.69
CA ASN A 118 -8.86 -17.39 2.50
C ASN A 118 -7.45 -17.18 1.93
N GLY A 119 -6.80 -16.06 2.23
CA GLY A 119 -5.45 -15.79 1.78
C GLY A 119 -4.89 -14.46 2.26
N TYR A 120 -3.64 -14.20 1.86
CA TYR A 120 -2.94 -12.93 2.09
C TYR A 120 -2.74 -12.22 0.75
N CYS A 121 -2.96 -10.91 0.70
CA CYS A 121 -2.68 -10.13 -0.49
C CYS A 121 -1.28 -9.53 -0.41
N ASP A 122 -0.56 -9.54 -1.53
CA ASP A 122 0.66 -8.76 -1.70
C ASP A 122 0.31 -7.28 -1.97
N ASP A 123 0.14 -6.51 -0.90
CA ASP A 123 -0.30 -5.11 -0.92
C ASP A 123 0.87 -4.10 -0.76
N GLY A 124 0.55 -2.80 -0.63
CA GLY A 124 1.56 -1.75 -0.45
C GLY A 124 2.13 -1.15 -1.74
N TYR A 125 3.10 -0.25 -1.60
CA TYR A 125 3.71 0.53 -2.70
C TYR A 125 4.26 -0.34 -3.83
N MET A 126 4.94 -1.43 -3.46
CA MET A 126 5.53 -2.40 -4.39
C MET A 126 4.70 -3.68 -4.56
N GLY A 127 3.50 -3.73 -3.97
CA GLY A 127 2.63 -4.90 -4.03
C GLY A 127 2.17 -5.19 -5.45
N THR A 128 1.84 -6.44 -5.71
CA THR A 128 1.31 -6.92 -6.99
C THR A 128 -0.22 -7.10 -6.99
N GLY A 129 -0.85 -7.05 -5.81
CA GLY A 129 -2.27 -7.35 -5.63
C GLY A 129 -2.62 -8.83 -5.78
N ILE A 130 -1.63 -9.73 -5.93
CA ILE A 130 -1.88 -11.16 -6.09
C ILE A 130 -2.11 -11.79 -4.72
N CYS A 131 -3.17 -12.60 -4.62
CA CYS A 131 -3.47 -13.36 -3.42
C CYS A 131 -2.60 -14.62 -3.29
N GLN A 132 -1.97 -14.79 -2.14
CA GLN A 132 -1.46 -16.07 -1.67
C GLN A 132 -2.57 -16.80 -0.90
N CYS A 133 -3.23 -17.73 -1.58
CA CYS A 133 -4.32 -18.50 -0.97
C CYS A 133 -3.82 -19.44 0.13
N HIS A 134 -4.63 -19.60 1.17
CA HIS A 134 -4.50 -20.70 2.11
C HIS A 134 -4.67 -22.05 1.39
N ALA A 135 -4.17 -23.11 2.03
CA ALA A 135 -4.27 -24.46 1.49
C ALA A 135 -5.72 -24.83 1.16
N ALA A 136 -5.92 -25.55 0.06
CA ALA A 136 -7.23 -25.96 -0.47
C ALA A 136 -8.12 -24.83 -1.03
N TYR A 137 -7.66 -23.58 -1.10
CA TYR A 137 -8.38 -22.49 -1.76
C TYR A 137 -7.73 -22.09 -3.07
N TYR A 138 -8.53 -21.68 -4.04
CA TYR A 138 -8.07 -21.30 -5.37
C TYR A 138 -8.94 -20.24 -6.03
N GLY A 139 -8.44 -19.68 -7.13
CA GLY A 139 -9.03 -18.55 -7.82
C GLY A 139 -8.37 -17.23 -7.42
N PRO A 140 -8.48 -16.18 -8.25
CA PRO A 140 -7.71 -14.95 -8.11
C PRO A 140 -7.93 -14.22 -6.77
N SER A 141 -9.07 -14.46 -6.13
CA SER A 141 -9.39 -13.96 -4.78
C SER A 141 -9.55 -15.08 -3.75
N CYS A 142 -9.03 -16.28 -4.00
CA CYS A 142 -9.16 -17.45 -3.13
C CYS A 142 -10.62 -17.76 -2.75
N GLU A 143 -11.54 -17.45 -3.66
CA GLU A 143 -12.98 -17.52 -3.42
C GLU A 143 -13.55 -18.93 -3.57
N LYS A 144 -12.78 -19.87 -4.13
CA LYS A 144 -13.19 -21.25 -4.35
C LYS A 144 -12.41 -22.18 -3.44
N VAL A 145 -13.08 -23.24 -3.01
CA VAL A 145 -12.48 -24.34 -2.25
C VAL A 145 -12.35 -25.56 -3.15
N CYS A 146 -11.25 -26.29 -3.00
CA CYS A 146 -11.01 -27.54 -3.72
C CYS A 146 -12.15 -28.54 -3.49
N PRO A 147 -12.44 -29.41 -4.47
CA PRO A 147 -13.33 -30.55 -4.30
C PRO A 147 -12.94 -31.37 -3.04
N GLY A 148 -13.91 -31.92 -2.31
CA GLY A 148 -13.67 -32.55 -1.00
C GLY A 148 -13.56 -31.57 0.18
N GLY A 149 -13.50 -30.26 -0.09
CA GLY A 149 -13.51 -29.20 0.93
C GLY A 149 -12.12 -28.86 1.48
N ALA A 150 -12.06 -27.87 2.38
CA ALA A 150 -10.80 -27.34 2.89
C ALA A 150 -10.09 -28.29 3.87
N THR A 151 -10.84 -29.13 4.58
CA THR A 151 -10.31 -30.08 5.57
C THR A 151 -9.73 -31.33 4.92
N SER A 152 -10.26 -31.72 3.76
CA SER A 152 -9.86 -32.93 3.04
C SER A 152 -9.91 -32.66 1.54
N PRO A 153 -9.04 -31.77 1.02
CA PRO A 153 -8.98 -31.49 -0.40
C PRO A 153 -8.76 -32.78 -1.19
N CYS A 154 -9.49 -32.91 -2.30
CA CYS A 154 -9.55 -34.13 -3.10
C CYS A 154 -9.94 -35.36 -2.27
N SER A 155 -10.85 -35.17 -1.31
CA SER A 155 -11.35 -36.18 -0.37
C SER A 155 -10.24 -36.89 0.44
N GLY A 156 -9.05 -36.30 0.51
CA GLY A 156 -7.87 -36.91 1.13
C GLY A 156 -7.17 -37.97 0.26
N HIS A 157 -7.57 -38.10 -1.00
CA HIS A 157 -7.05 -39.09 -1.96
C HIS A 157 -6.51 -38.42 -3.23
N GLY A 158 -5.85 -37.29 -3.07
CA GLY A 158 -5.19 -36.59 -4.17
C GLY A 158 -4.65 -35.23 -3.78
N ILE A 159 -4.04 -34.56 -4.76
CA ILE A 159 -3.47 -33.22 -4.61
C ILE A 159 -4.28 -32.23 -5.44
N CYS A 160 -4.76 -31.17 -4.79
CA CYS A 160 -5.49 -30.10 -5.47
C CYS A 160 -4.53 -29.07 -6.09
N ASN A 161 -4.84 -28.62 -7.31
CA ASN A 161 -4.22 -27.45 -7.92
C ASN A 161 -4.81 -26.16 -7.29
N SER A 162 -4.31 -25.79 -6.11
CA SER A 162 -4.73 -24.61 -5.33
C SER A 162 -3.92 -23.35 -5.67
N GLY A 163 -4.28 -22.20 -5.09
CA GLY A 163 -3.60 -20.91 -5.28
C GLY A 163 -4.34 -19.93 -6.19
N ALA A 164 -3.86 -18.69 -6.30
CA ALA A 164 -4.55 -17.65 -7.05
C ALA A 164 -4.72 -17.95 -8.55
N SER A 165 -3.74 -18.65 -9.13
CA SER A 165 -3.80 -19.14 -10.51
C SER A 165 -4.21 -20.62 -10.60
N GLY A 166 -4.62 -21.21 -9.47
CA GLY A 166 -4.97 -22.61 -9.38
C GLY A 166 -6.27 -22.94 -10.12
N SER A 167 -6.36 -24.15 -10.68
CA SER A 167 -7.55 -24.59 -11.41
C SER A 167 -8.58 -25.29 -10.51
N GLY A 168 -8.20 -25.68 -9.29
CA GLY A 168 -9.01 -26.50 -8.39
C GLY A 168 -9.11 -27.97 -8.81
N THR A 169 -8.39 -28.38 -9.86
CA THR A 169 -8.40 -29.76 -10.34
C THR A 169 -7.66 -30.67 -9.36
N CYS A 170 -8.25 -31.82 -9.05
CA CYS A 170 -7.64 -32.84 -8.23
C CYS A 170 -6.84 -33.83 -9.08
N ASN A 171 -5.57 -34.04 -8.74
CA ASN A 171 -4.78 -35.16 -9.21
C ASN A 171 -4.95 -36.31 -8.23
N CYS A 172 -5.76 -37.31 -8.59
CA CYS A 172 -6.10 -38.40 -7.68
C CYS A 172 -4.93 -39.35 -7.45
N ASP A 173 -4.84 -39.83 -6.22
CA ASP A 173 -3.96 -40.92 -5.85
C ASP A 173 -4.38 -42.21 -6.57
N TYR A 174 -3.46 -43.16 -6.60
CA TYR A 174 -3.68 -44.43 -7.26
C TYR A 174 -4.89 -45.18 -6.70
N GLY A 175 -5.76 -45.66 -7.60
CA GLY A 175 -6.98 -46.37 -7.22
C GLY A 175 -8.17 -45.46 -6.87
N TRP A 176 -8.04 -44.14 -7.00
CA TRP A 176 -9.13 -43.18 -6.80
C TRP A 176 -9.43 -42.39 -8.08
N TRP A 177 -10.69 -42.02 -8.25
CA TRP A 177 -11.16 -41.25 -9.40
C TRP A 177 -12.36 -40.37 -9.03
N GLY A 178 -12.80 -39.57 -9.99
CA GLY A 178 -13.81 -38.51 -9.80
C GLY A 178 -13.16 -37.14 -9.66
N THR A 179 -13.96 -36.08 -9.77
CA THR A 179 -13.47 -34.70 -9.67
C THR A 179 -12.95 -34.36 -8.27
N ALA A 180 -13.43 -35.08 -7.25
CA ALA A 180 -13.03 -34.96 -5.86
C ALA A 180 -12.21 -36.14 -5.35
N CYS A 181 -11.82 -37.09 -6.21
CA CYS A 181 -11.14 -38.34 -5.80
C CYS A 181 -11.89 -39.08 -4.68
N ASP A 182 -13.22 -39.05 -4.75
CA ASP A 182 -14.14 -39.59 -3.74
C ASP A 182 -14.60 -41.02 -4.07
N THR A 183 -14.24 -41.53 -5.26
CA THR A 183 -14.67 -42.84 -5.72
C THR A 183 -13.47 -43.76 -5.91
N GLU A 184 -13.53 -44.95 -5.31
CA GLU A 184 -12.53 -45.98 -5.49
C GLU A 184 -12.73 -46.71 -6.83
N CYS A 185 -11.65 -47.11 -7.50
CA CYS A 185 -11.70 -47.89 -8.73
C CYS A 185 -12.26 -49.32 -8.48
N PRO A 186 -12.97 -49.91 -9.45
CA PRO A 186 -13.41 -51.30 -9.35
C PRO A 186 -12.20 -52.26 -9.25
N GLY A 187 -11.97 -52.86 -8.08
CA GLY A 187 -10.77 -53.66 -7.77
C GLY A 187 -10.07 -53.21 -6.48
N GLY A 188 -10.33 -51.99 -6.04
CA GLY A 188 -9.76 -51.39 -4.83
C GLY A 188 -8.40 -50.73 -5.06
N ALA A 189 -7.92 -49.95 -4.08
CA ALA A 189 -6.67 -49.17 -4.18
C ALA A 189 -5.39 -50.00 -4.41
N ALA A 190 -5.45 -51.33 -4.23
CA ALA A 190 -4.32 -52.25 -4.36
C ALA A 190 -4.17 -52.90 -5.75
N THR A 191 -5.19 -52.84 -6.62
CA THR A 191 -5.13 -53.47 -7.95
C THR A 191 -5.76 -52.55 -9.00
N PRO A 192 -4.94 -51.93 -9.88
CA PRO A 192 -5.43 -51.06 -10.95
C PRO A 192 -6.27 -51.79 -12.01
#